data_AF-A0AAV4EYL6-F1
#
_entry.id   AF-A0AAV4EYL6-F1
#
_cell.length_a   1.000
_cell.length_b   1.000
_cell.length_c   1.000
_cell.angle_alpha   90.00
_cell.angle_beta   90.00
_cell.angle_gamma   90.00
#
_symmetry.space_group_name_H-M   'P 1'
#
loop_
_entity.id
_entity.type
_entity.pdbx_description
1 polymer ?
#
loop_
_entity_poly.entity_id
_entity_poly.type
_entity_poly.pdbx_seq_one_letter_code
_entity_poly.pdbx_strand_id
1 'polypeptide(L)'
;MLQLASGKSVPVMINCAALSDPEKTNSLRLPILRGEIDGREVDVMRDTGCEGVVVRRQLVDAGQLTGECCLLLRIDNTVLLAEKAVINLRTSFLSGEVKALCIPDAICDVIVGNMDGARSPEDPDMSVMVGAATTRAQAKRDPVTKLLRVPYMERHGEWIVNS
;
A
#
# COMPACT_ATOMS: atom_id res chain seq x y z
N MET A 1 -20.23 0.30 -19.43
CA MET A 1 -21.54 0.46 -18.74
C MET A 1 -22.50 -0.62 -19.21
N LEU A 2 -23.31 -1.17 -18.30
CA LEU A 2 -24.42 -2.07 -18.60
C LEU A 2 -25.69 -1.24 -18.76
N GLN A 3 -26.38 -1.36 -19.88
CA GLN A 3 -27.73 -0.81 -20.03
C GLN A 3 -28.75 -1.80 -19.47
N LEU A 4 -29.59 -1.30 -18.57
CA LEU A 4 -30.74 -2.03 -18.04
C LEU A 4 -31.91 -1.93 -19.02
N ALA A 5 -32.85 -2.88 -18.96
CA ALA A 5 -34.09 -2.83 -19.75
C ALA A 5 -34.94 -1.56 -19.48
N SER A 6 -34.67 -0.86 -18.38
CA SER A 6 -35.26 0.43 -18.02
C SER A 6 -34.62 1.63 -18.74
N GLY A 7 -33.63 1.44 -19.60
CA GLY A 7 -32.87 2.50 -20.27
C GLY A 7 -31.82 3.18 -19.38
N LYS A 8 -31.75 2.82 -18.08
CA LYS A 8 -30.71 3.30 -17.16
C LYS A 8 -29.38 2.59 -17.44
N SER A 9 -28.27 3.30 -17.20
CA SER A 9 -26.93 2.73 -17.31
C SER A 9 -26.29 2.59 -15.93
N VAL A 10 -25.62 1.46 -15.70
CA VAL A 10 -24.87 1.19 -14.47
C VAL A 10 -23.38 1.00 -14.84
N PRO A 11 -22.44 1.59 -14.09
CA PRO A 11 -21.03 1.30 -14.28
C PRO A 11 -20.76 -0.18 -14.06
N VAL A 12 -19.88 -0.74 -14.89
CA VAL A 12 -19.46 -2.14 -14.80
C VAL A 12 -17.96 -2.15 -14.67
N MET A 13 -17.48 -2.80 -13.63
CA MET A 13 -16.07 -3.14 -13.47
C MET A 13 -15.85 -4.53 -14.05
N ILE A 14 -14.89 -4.70 -14.96
CA ILE A 14 -14.46 -6.03 -15.42
C ILE A 14 -13.29 -6.45 -14.53
N ASN A 15 -13.18 -7.72 -14.13
CA ASN A 15 -12.05 -8.23 -13.35
C ASN A 15 -11.68 -9.65 -13.82
N CYS A 16 -10.39 -9.94 -13.98
CA CYS A 16 -9.90 -11.22 -14.49
C CYS A 16 -8.83 -11.81 -13.56
N ALA A 17 -9.27 -12.66 -12.64
CA ALA A 17 -8.35 -13.53 -11.90
C ALA A 17 -9.00 -14.89 -11.63
N ALA A 18 -8.40 -15.96 -12.16
CA ALA A 18 -8.81 -17.33 -11.89
C ALA A 18 -7.77 -17.99 -10.95
N LEU A 19 -8.12 -18.12 -9.68
CA LEU A 19 -7.41 -18.99 -8.74
C LEU A 19 -8.41 -19.86 -8.00
N SER A 20 -8.17 -21.16 -8.03
CA SER A 20 -8.92 -22.16 -7.27
C SER A 20 -8.34 -22.40 -5.87
N ASP A 21 -7.19 -21.80 -5.54
CA ASP A 21 -6.44 -22.03 -4.30
C ASP A 21 -5.63 -20.78 -3.89
N PRO A 22 -5.93 -20.14 -2.75
CA PRO A 22 -5.22 -18.95 -2.25
C PRO A 22 -3.72 -19.20 -1.98
N GLU A 23 -3.36 -20.44 -1.63
CA GLU A 23 -1.98 -20.85 -1.31
C GLU A 23 -1.09 -20.93 -2.57
N LYS A 24 -1.69 -20.93 -3.78
CA LYS A 24 -0.97 -21.04 -5.05
C LYS A 24 -0.61 -19.70 -5.69
N THR A 25 -0.97 -18.57 -5.09
CA THR A 25 -0.60 -17.22 -5.55
C THR A 25 0.90 -17.07 -5.79
N ASN A 26 1.76 -17.68 -4.95
CA ASN A 26 3.22 -17.65 -5.10
C ASN A 26 3.75 -18.37 -6.36
N SER A 27 2.98 -19.28 -6.96
CA SER A 27 3.39 -20.03 -8.16
C SER A 27 2.99 -19.34 -9.47
N LEU A 28 2.04 -18.41 -9.40
CA LEU A 28 1.63 -17.60 -10.52
C LEU A 28 2.51 -16.35 -10.53
N ARG A 29 3.09 -16.02 -11.68
CA ARG A 29 3.86 -14.77 -11.88
C ARG A 29 2.95 -13.55 -11.94
N LEU A 30 2.00 -13.45 -11.01
CA LEU A 30 1.14 -12.30 -10.86
C LEU A 30 2.00 -11.13 -10.36
N PRO A 31 1.81 -9.91 -10.89
CA PRO A 31 2.55 -8.74 -10.46
C PRO A 31 2.02 -8.28 -9.09
N ILE A 32 2.37 -9.03 -8.05
CA ILE A 32 2.00 -8.77 -6.66
C ILE A 32 3.20 -8.10 -5.98
N LEU A 33 2.93 -6.95 -5.38
CA LEU A 33 3.90 -6.17 -4.61
C LEU A 33 3.30 -5.79 -3.25
N ARG A 34 4.15 -5.64 -2.24
CA ARG A 34 3.73 -5.10 -0.94
C ARG A 34 3.32 -3.63 -1.07
N GLY A 35 2.27 -3.26 -0.35
CA GLY A 35 1.80 -1.88 -0.24
C GLY A 35 1.11 -1.64 1.08
N GLU A 36 0.43 -0.51 1.18
CA GLU A 36 -0.26 -0.08 2.39
C GLU A 36 -1.65 0.45 2.04
N ILE A 37 -2.64 0.11 2.87
CA ILE A 37 -3.98 0.67 2.88
C ILE A 37 -4.26 1.24 4.26
N ASP A 38 -4.50 2.55 4.35
CA ASP A 38 -4.81 3.23 5.62
C ASP A 38 -3.85 2.88 6.78
N GLY A 39 -2.54 2.77 6.53
CA GLY A 39 -1.56 2.38 7.55
C GLY A 39 -1.32 0.87 7.69
N ARG A 40 -2.09 0.00 7.02
CA ARG A 40 -1.99 -1.46 7.11
C ARG A 40 -1.25 -2.04 5.92
N GLU A 41 -0.23 -2.85 6.18
CA GLU A 41 0.52 -3.57 5.15
C GLU A 41 -0.36 -4.64 4.49
N VAL A 42 -0.33 -4.69 3.15
CA VAL A 42 -1.16 -5.58 2.33
C VAL A 42 -0.41 -6.07 1.10
N ASP A 43 -0.87 -7.18 0.53
CA ASP A 43 -0.45 -7.61 -0.81
C ASP A 43 -1.31 -6.90 -1.88
N VAL A 44 -0.66 -6.32 -2.89
CA VAL A 44 -1.30 -5.53 -3.94
C VAL A 44 -0.99 -6.14 -5.30
N MET A 45 -2.04 -6.57 -6.01
CA MET A 45 -1.93 -7.13 -7.35
C MET A 45 -2.24 -6.07 -8.40
N ARG A 46 -1.36 -5.90 -9.39
CA ARG A 46 -1.70 -5.14 -10.61
C ARG A 46 -2.43 -6.04 -11.61
N ASP A 47 -3.66 -5.70 -11.98
CA ASP A 47 -4.44 -6.45 -12.97
C ASP A 47 -4.86 -5.56 -14.15
N THR A 48 -4.16 -5.65 -15.28
CA THR A 48 -4.50 -4.88 -16.49
C THR A 48 -5.78 -5.39 -17.18
N GLY A 49 -6.31 -6.55 -16.79
CA GLY A 49 -7.62 -7.04 -17.19
C GLY A 49 -8.76 -6.49 -16.34
N CYS A 50 -8.45 -5.76 -15.26
CA CYS A 50 -9.43 -5.11 -14.39
C CYS A 50 -9.57 -3.61 -14.67
N GLU A 51 -10.72 -3.03 -14.38
CA GLU A 51 -10.93 -1.56 -14.36
C GLU A 51 -11.06 -1.07 -12.91
N GLY A 52 -10.43 0.05 -12.55
CA GLY A 52 -10.55 0.62 -11.20
C GLY A 52 -9.88 -0.21 -10.08
N VAL A 53 -10.21 0.06 -8.81
CA VAL A 53 -9.62 -0.64 -7.65
C VAL A 53 -10.63 -1.58 -7.02
N VAL A 54 -10.18 -2.77 -6.62
CA VAL A 54 -10.94 -3.71 -5.79
C VAL A 54 -10.21 -3.92 -4.46
N VAL A 55 -10.94 -3.96 -3.36
CA VAL A 55 -10.41 -4.22 -2.01
C VAL A 55 -11.22 -5.31 -1.30
N ARG A 56 -10.54 -6.15 -0.52
CA ARG A 56 -11.19 -7.15 0.33
C ARG A 56 -11.98 -6.47 1.45
N ARG A 57 -13.24 -6.87 1.66
CA ARG A 57 -14.17 -6.23 2.61
C ARG A 57 -13.65 -6.15 4.04
N GLN A 58 -12.85 -7.12 4.47
CA GLN A 58 -12.29 -7.18 5.82
C GLN A 58 -11.26 -6.07 6.10
N LEU A 59 -10.73 -5.43 5.06
CA LEU A 59 -9.75 -4.34 5.15
C LEU A 59 -10.40 -2.95 5.13
N VAL A 60 -11.72 -2.89 5.07
CA VAL A 60 -12.50 -1.65 4.98
C VAL A 60 -13.31 -1.50 6.25
N ASP A 61 -13.19 -0.35 6.91
CA ASP A 61 -14.01 -0.03 8.07
C ASP A 61 -15.40 0.47 7.62
N ALA A 62 -16.42 0.29 8.46
CA ALA A 62 -17.80 0.65 8.09
C ALA A 62 -17.95 2.15 7.74
N GLY A 63 -17.16 3.03 8.36
CA GLY A 63 -17.17 4.47 8.07
C GLY A 63 -16.53 4.85 6.73
N GLN A 64 -15.83 3.93 6.07
CA GLN A 64 -15.22 4.16 4.75
C GLN A 64 -16.16 3.83 3.60
N LEU A 65 -17.25 3.11 3.87
CA LEU A 65 -18.27 2.77 2.89
C LEU A 65 -19.06 4.02 2.48
N THR A 66 -19.35 4.12 1.17
CA THR A 66 -19.93 5.33 0.59
C THR A 66 -21.44 5.27 0.37
N GLY A 67 -22.06 4.10 0.48
CA GLY A 67 -23.43 3.83 0.03
C GLY A 67 -23.57 3.69 -1.49
N GLU A 68 -22.54 4.02 -2.28
CA GLU A 68 -22.57 3.87 -3.73
C GLU A 68 -22.24 2.43 -4.13
N CYS A 69 -23.12 1.78 -4.89
CA CYS A 69 -22.86 0.44 -5.42
C CYS A 69 -22.45 0.45 -6.90
N CYS A 70 -21.68 -0.56 -7.30
CA CYS A 70 -21.28 -0.83 -8.68
C CYS A 70 -21.45 -2.33 -8.99
N LEU A 71 -21.62 -2.66 -10.27
CA LEU A 71 -21.64 -4.04 -10.73
C LEU A 71 -20.23 -4.45 -11.14
N LEU A 72 -19.74 -5.56 -10.60
CA LEU A 72 -18.53 -6.25 -11.03
C LEU A 72 -18.92 -7.39 -11.98
N LEU A 73 -18.56 -7.27 -13.25
CA LEU A 73 -18.68 -8.33 -14.25
C LEU A 73 -17.42 -9.19 -14.21
N ARG A 74 -17.61 -10.48 -13.99
CA ARG A 74 -16.54 -11.47 -13.89
C ARG A 74 -16.37 -12.20 -15.23
N ILE A 75 -15.24 -12.88 -15.39
CA ILE A 75 -14.88 -13.61 -16.62
C ILE A 75 -15.91 -14.67 -17.06
N ASP A 76 -16.65 -15.25 -16.11
CA ASP A 76 -17.69 -16.24 -16.37
C ASP A 76 -19.07 -15.61 -16.66
N ASN A 77 -19.10 -14.30 -16.96
CA ASN A 77 -20.29 -13.46 -17.13
C ASN A 77 -21.19 -13.38 -15.88
N THR A 78 -20.73 -13.83 -14.72
CA THR A 78 -21.45 -13.57 -13.47
C THR A 78 -21.25 -12.13 -13.03
N VAL A 79 -22.27 -11.59 -12.36
CA VAL A 79 -22.28 -10.21 -11.89
C VAL A 79 -22.37 -10.19 -10.37
N LEU A 80 -21.51 -9.41 -9.74
CA LEU A 80 -21.53 -9.15 -8.31
C LEU A 80 -21.88 -7.68 -8.07
N LEU A 81 -22.93 -7.40 -7.30
CA LEU A 81 -23.19 -6.05 -6.79
C LEU A 81 -22.31 -5.83 -5.56
N ALA A 82 -21.51 -4.77 -5.57
CA ALA A 82 -20.61 -4.44 -4.48
C ALA A 82 -20.63 -2.93 -4.20
N GLU A 83 -20.44 -2.59 -2.93
CA GLU A 83 -20.39 -1.20 -2.47
C GLU A 83 -18.99 -0.62 -2.66
N LYS A 84 -18.89 0.69 -2.89
CA LYS A 84 -17.63 1.40 -2.96
C LYS A 84 -17.22 1.89 -1.58
N ALA A 85 -15.92 1.82 -1.31
CA ALA A 85 -15.27 2.39 -0.14
C ALA A 85 -14.25 3.45 -0.56
N VAL A 86 -14.05 4.47 0.28
CA VAL A 86 -12.93 5.41 0.14
C VAL A 86 -11.77 4.92 1.00
N ILE A 87 -10.65 4.65 0.36
CA ILE A 87 -9.44 4.11 1.00
C ILE A 87 -8.23 4.95 0.59
N ASN A 88 -7.22 5.06 1.46
CA ASN A 88 -5.96 5.68 1.11
C ASN A 88 -4.91 4.61 0.79
N LEU A 89 -4.47 4.57 -0.47
CA LEU A 89 -3.46 3.64 -0.94
C LEU A 89 -2.08 4.26 -0.90
N ARG A 90 -1.09 3.46 -0.52
CA ARG A 90 0.33 3.75 -0.73
C ARG A 90 0.99 2.50 -1.29
N THR A 91 1.07 2.43 -2.61
CA THR A 91 1.55 1.25 -3.33
C THR A 91 2.41 1.67 -4.51
N SER A 92 3.21 0.73 -5.02
CA SER A 92 4.03 0.97 -6.22
C SER A 92 3.22 1.10 -7.51
N PHE A 93 1.95 0.71 -7.52
CA PHE A 93 1.10 0.77 -8.71
C PHE A 93 0.17 1.98 -8.73
N LEU A 94 -0.24 2.46 -7.55
CA LEU A 94 -1.12 3.61 -7.37
C LEU A 94 -1.00 4.11 -5.93
N SER A 95 -1.00 5.42 -5.74
CA SER A 95 -0.98 6.04 -4.40
C SER A 95 -1.97 7.21 -4.34
N GLY A 96 -2.51 7.45 -3.15
CA GLY A 96 -3.51 8.47 -2.86
C GLY A 96 -4.87 7.90 -2.45
N GLU A 97 -5.82 8.80 -2.21
CA GLU A 97 -7.20 8.45 -1.89
C GLU A 97 -7.95 7.99 -3.14
N VAL A 98 -8.61 6.83 -3.06
CA VAL A 98 -9.33 6.22 -4.19
C VAL A 98 -10.67 5.62 -3.75
N LYS A 99 -11.63 5.61 -4.67
CA LYS A 99 -12.86 4.83 -4.53
C LYS A 99 -12.60 3.40 -5.01
N ALA A 100 -12.58 2.44 -4.08
CA ALA A 100 -12.39 1.03 -4.36
C ALA A 100 -13.70 0.25 -4.24
N LEU A 101 -13.92 -0.71 -5.12
CA LEU A 101 -15.02 -1.65 -5.02
C LEU A 101 -14.73 -2.69 -3.95
N CYS A 102 -15.65 -2.87 -3.03
CA CYS A 102 -15.44 -3.65 -1.83
C CYS A 102 -16.12 -5.02 -1.94
N ILE A 103 -15.33 -6.09 -2.05
CA ILE A 103 -15.87 -7.46 -2.26
C ILE A 103 -15.48 -8.40 -1.09
N PRO A 104 -16.30 -9.41 -0.77
CA PRO A 104 -16.05 -10.28 0.39
C PRO A 104 -14.79 -11.14 0.24
N ASP A 105 -14.63 -11.81 -0.90
CA ASP A 105 -13.50 -12.69 -1.20
C ASP A 105 -12.79 -12.26 -2.48
N ALA A 106 -11.63 -11.63 -2.30
CA ALA A 106 -10.71 -11.26 -3.35
C ALA A 106 -9.47 -12.18 -3.31
N ILE A 107 -8.89 -12.43 -4.48
CA ILE A 107 -7.65 -13.22 -4.66
C ILE A 107 -6.43 -12.59 -3.96
N CYS A 108 -6.45 -11.27 -3.83
CA CYS A 108 -5.43 -10.45 -3.22
C CYS A 108 -6.12 -9.40 -2.36
N ASP A 109 -5.40 -8.78 -1.44
CA ASP A 109 -5.98 -7.81 -0.51
C ASP A 109 -6.46 -6.55 -1.22
N VAL A 110 -5.65 -6.08 -2.18
CA VAL A 110 -6.00 -4.99 -3.09
C VAL A 110 -5.66 -5.41 -4.53
N ILE A 111 -6.56 -5.12 -5.46
CA ILE A 111 -6.33 -5.25 -6.90
C ILE A 111 -6.40 -3.86 -7.51
N VAL A 112 -5.31 -3.46 -8.18
CA VAL A 112 -5.24 -2.21 -8.93
C VAL A 112 -5.44 -2.53 -10.40
N GLY A 113 -6.60 -2.14 -10.92
CA GLY A 113 -6.97 -2.20 -12.32
C GLY A 113 -6.46 -1.00 -13.13
N ASN A 114 -6.90 -0.92 -14.39
CA ASN A 114 -6.68 0.24 -15.24
C ASN A 114 -7.53 1.42 -14.74
N MET A 115 -6.87 2.53 -14.46
CA MET A 115 -7.49 3.81 -14.11
C MET A 115 -6.45 4.93 -14.18
N ASP A 116 -6.89 6.18 -14.11
CA ASP A 116 -6.02 7.34 -14.10
C ASP A 116 -5.01 7.27 -12.94
N GLY A 117 -3.73 7.47 -13.27
CA GLY A 117 -2.62 7.41 -12.31
C GLY A 117 -2.07 6.02 -12.01
N ALA A 118 -2.70 4.94 -12.50
CA ALA A 118 -2.18 3.59 -12.33
C ALA A 118 -0.93 3.36 -13.19
N ARG A 119 0.13 2.81 -12.59
CA ARG A 119 1.38 2.46 -13.30
C ARG A 119 1.26 1.10 -13.99
N SER A 120 2.14 0.86 -14.97
CA SER A 120 2.24 -0.44 -15.64
C SER A 120 2.86 -1.48 -14.68
N PRO A 121 2.49 -2.76 -14.81
CA PRO A 121 3.11 -3.83 -14.02
C PRO A 121 4.62 -3.96 -14.25
N GLU A 122 5.13 -3.52 -15.39
CA GLU A 122 6.56 -3.51 -15.75
C GLU A 122 7.32 -2.26 -15.23
N ASP A 123 6.62 -1.18 -14.87
CA ASP A 123 7.20 0.06 -14.34
C ASP A 123 6.57 0.50 -13.00
N PRO A 124 6.70 -0.31 -11.93
CA PRO A 124 6.24 0.05 -10.58
C PRO A 124 7.11 1.15 -9.93
N ASP A 125 6.49 1.99 -9.10
CA ASP A 125 7.22 2.93 -8.24
C ASP A 125 7.89 2.20 -7.05
N MET A 126 9.16 1.83 -7.23
CA MET A 126 9.91 1.13 -6.18
C MET A 126 10.32 2.05 -5.02
N SER A 127 10.21 3.37 -5.14
CA SER A 127 10.56 4.29 -4.04
C SER A 127 9.61 4.17 -2.86
N VAL A 128 8.35 3.78 -3.11
CA VAL A 128 7.30 3.61 -2.10
C VAL A 128 7.64 2.48 -1.12
N MET A 129 8.33 1.43 -1.58
CA MET A 129 8.76 0.30 -0.73
C MET A 129 9.91 0.66 0.23
N VAL A 130 10.75 1.64 -0.14
CA VAL A 130 11.96 1.99 0.62
C VAL A 130 11.63 2.79 1.89
N GLY A 131 10.47 3.44 1.95
CA GLY A 131 10.05 4.28 3.09
C GLY A 131 9.54 3.55 4.33
N ALA A 132 9.15 2.27 4.21
CA ALA A 132 8.61 1.48 5.34
C ALA A 132 9.69 0.98 6.31
N ALA A 133 10.96 1.04 5.92
CA ALA A 133 12.10 0.60 6.73
C ALA A 133 12.75 1.72 7.56
N THR A 134 11.97 2.67 8.10
CA THR A 134 12.53 3.60 9.10
C THR A 134 12.41 2.96 10.50
N THR A 135 13.34 2.08 10.83
CA THR A 135 13.43 1.56 12.20
C THR A 135 13.80 2.71 13.16
N ARG A 136 13.32 2.63 14.40
CA ARG A 136 13.50 3.62 15.48
C ARG A 136 14.97 4.00 15.79
N ALA A 137 15.94 3.37 15.15
CA ALA A 137 17.37 3.61 15.34
C ALA A 137 17.85 4.99 14.85
N GLN A 138 17.11 5.67 13.95
CA GLN A 138 17.55 6.95 13.39
C GLN A 138 17.03 8.20 14.13
N ALA A 139 16.22 8.03 15.19
CA ALA A 139 15.78 9.13 16.05
C ALA A 139 16.84 9.57 17.09
N LYS A 140 18.08 9.07 17.02
CA LYS A 140 19.17 9.50 17.90
C LYS A 140 20.45 9.77 17.12
N ARG A 141 20.48 10.87 16.36
CA ARG A 141 21.74 11.58 16.13
C ARG A 141 21.95 12.49 17.33
N ASP A 142 22.68 11.98 18.32
CA ASP A 142 23.24 12.80 19.38
C ASP A 142 24.06 13.95 18.75
N PRO A 143 23.99 15.18 19.29
CA PRO A 143 24.79 16.28 18.80
C PRO A 143 26.27 15.92 18.98
N VAL A 144 27.06 16.13 17.93
CA VAL A 144 28.51 15.94 17.90
C VAL A 144 29.13 16.47 19.20
N THR A 145 29.51 15.56 20.10
CA THR A 145 30.24 15.90 21.31
C THR A 145 31.62 16.38 20.89
N LYS A 146 31.79 17.71 20.93
CA LYS A 146 33.07 18.37 20.79
C LYS A 146 34.00 17.84 21.89
N LEU A 147 34.98 17.02 21.53
CA LEU A 147 36.00 16.54 22.47
C LEU A 147 36.73 17.74 23.08
N LEU A 148 36.61 17.91 24.39
CA LEU A 148 37.38 18.90 25.15
C LEU A 148 38.84 18.45 25.17
N ARG A 149 39.72 19.16 24.44
CA ARG A 149 41.17 19.03 24.59
C ARG A 149 41.60 19.84 25.80
N VAL A 150 42.06 19.15 26.84
CA VAL A 150 42.68 19.76 28.01
C VAL A 150 44.02 20.38 27.59
N PRO A 151 44.29 21.67 27.88
CA PRO A 151 45.59 22.26 27.57
C PRO A 151 46.68 21.66 28.46
N TYR A 152 47.82 21.36 27.84
CA TYR A 152 49.04 20.89 28.50
C TYR A 152 49.55 21.98 29.47
N MET A 153 49.64 21.66 30.76
CA MET A 153 50.23 22.54 31.76
C MET A 153 51.64 22.07 32.11
N GLU A 154 52.62 22.96 31.97
CA GLU A 154 54.02 22.73 32.32
C GLU A 154 54.17 22.51 33.83
N ARG A 155 54.93 21.47 34.21
CA ARG A 155 55.24 21.14 35.61
C ARG A 155 56.27 22.12 36.15
N HIS A 156 55.88 22.99 37.06
CA HIS A 156 56.80 23.79 37.86
C HIS A 156 56.94 23.22 39.29
N GLY A 157 58.17 22.82 39.62
CA GLY A 157 58.86 23.20 40.86
C GLY A 157 58.51 22.50 42.18
N GLU A 158 59.52 21.86 42.75
CA GLU A 158 59.65 21.30 44.10
C GLU A 158 59.16 22.20 45.24
N TRP A 159 58.65 21.59 46.32
CA TRP A 159 58.87 22.07 47.69
C TRP A 159 59.06 20.89 48.66
N ILE A 160 60.27 20.80 49.22
CA ILE A 160 60.61 20.05 50.44
C ILE A 160 60.10 20.88 51.62
N VAL A 161 59.47 20.24 52.62
CA VAL A 161 59.29 20.82 53.95
C VAL A 161 59.71 19.81 55.01
N ASN A 162 60.69 20.24 55.82
CA ASN A 162 61.25 19.53 56.97
C ASN A 162 60.25 19.45 58.14
N SER A 163 60.34 18.36 58.90
CA SER A 163 60.23 18.34 60.37
C SER A 163 61.02 17.16 60.90
#